data_AF-A0A3C1HG55-F1
#
_entry.id   AF-A0A3C1HG55-F1
#
_cell.length_a   1.000
_cell.length_b   1.000
_cell.length_c   1.000
_cell.angle_alpha   90.00
_cell.angle_beta   90.00
_cell.angle_gamma   90.00
#
_symmetry.space_group_name_H-M   'P 1'
#
loop_
_entity.id
_entity.type
_entity.pdbx_description
1 polymer ?
#
loop_
_entity_poly.entity_id
_entity_poly.type
_entity_poly.pdbx_seq_one_letter_code
_entity_poly.pdbx_strand_id
1 'polypeptide(L)'
;MTTEKPYRRWEPERATEASFLQEPPEELGRLKEQLLAVLLAEAPDAQVRTRYRWAAEEAAALAFSTPWPRLFFPTLLAEKTLEARTRATRQSALQARSGGRWTR
;
A
#
# COMPACT_ATOMS: atom_id res chain seq x y z
N MET A 1 -29.89 6.62 52.34
CA MET A 1 -28.42 6.79 52.31
C MET A 1 -27.97 6.45 50.90
N THR A 2 -27.70 7.46 50.08
CA THR A 2 -27.36 7.31 48.66
C THR A 2 -25.84 7.33 48.54
N THR A 3 -25.21 6.20 48.24
CA THR A 3 -23.77 6.14 47.96
C THR A 3 -23.53 6.47 46.49
N GLU A 4 -23.16 7.72 46.22
CA GLU A 4 -22.67 8.15 44.91
C GLU A 4 -21.22 7.65 44.75
N LYS A 5 -20.98 6.74 43.81
CA LYS A 5 -19.61 6.33 43.43
C LYS A 5 -19.01 7.45 42.58
N PRO A 6 -17.83 8.00 42.91
CA PRO A 6 -17.22 9.04 42.09
C PRO A 6 -16.73 8.42 40.78
N TYR A 7 -17.21 8.94 39.66
CA TYR A 7 -16.68 8.58 38.34
C TYR A 7 -15.24 9.07 38.24
N ARG A 8 -14.32 8.11 38.07
CA ARG A 8 -12.90 8.35 37.80
C ARG A 8 -12.82 9.20 36.52
N ARG A 9 -12.28 10.42 36.63
CA ARG A 9 -12.01 11.28 35.48
C ARG A 9 -11.01 10.55 34.58
N TRP A 10 -11.42 10.22 33.36
CA TRP A 10 -10.53 9.66 32.35
C TRP A 10 -9.53 10.73 31.93
N GLU A 11 -8.27 10.56 32.30
CA GLU A 11 -7.15 11.34 31.79
C GLU A 11 -6.41 10.44 30.78
N PRO A 12 -6.47 10.73 29.47
CA PRO A 12 -5.69 9.95 28.52
C PRO A 12 -4.22 10.29 28.74
N GLU A 13 -3.45 9.30 29.19
CA GLU A 13 -2.00 9.37 29.25
C GLU A 13 -1.48 9.64 27.82
N ARG A 14 -1.08 10.88 27.54
CA ARG A 14 -0.49 11.29 26.25
C ARG A 14 0.78 10.51 25.87
N ALA A 15 1.26 9.63 26.73
CA ALA A 15 2.42 8.79 26.52
C ALA A 15 2.17 7.63 25.53
N THR A 16 0.92 7.20 25.31
CA THR A 16 0.65 6.00 24.50
C THR A 16 0.53 6.27 22.99
N GLU A 17 0.06 7.47 22.59
CA GLU A 17 -0.15 7.80 21.18
C GLU A 17 1.15 7.69 20.37
N ALA A 18 2.28 8.16 20.92
CA ALA A 18 3.57 8.13 20.22
C ALA A 18 4.08 6.70 19.96
N SER A 19 3.77 5.73 20.83
CA SER A 19 4.20 4.33 20.66
C SER A 19 3.35 3.58 19.64
N PHE A 20 2.04 3.85 19.55
CA PHE A 20 1.18 3.23 18.53
C PHE A 20 1.48 3.74 17.11
N LEU A 21 2.01 4.96 16.99
CA LEU A 21 2.42 5.56 15.71
C LEU A 21 3.79 5.05 15.23
N GLN A 22 4.54 4.34 16.07
CA GLN A 22 5.82 3.73 15.73
C GLN A 22 5.61 2.24 15.44
N GLU A 23 4.84 1.91 14.40
CA GLU A 23 4.83 0.52 13.90
C GLU A 23 6.26 0.13 13.51
N PRO A 24 6.77 -1.03 13.97
CA PRO A 24 8.10 -1.45 13.56
C PRO A 24 8.10 -1.64 12.04
N PRO A 25 9.14 -1.14 11.33
CA PRO A 25 9.22 -1.22 9.88
C PRO A 25 9.22 -2.67 9.36
N GLU A 26 9.55 -3.64 10.21
CA GLU A 26 9.56 -5.08 9.90
C GLU A 26 8.15 -5.64 9.63
N GLU A 27 7.14 -5.23 10.40
CA GLU A 27 5.76 -5.70 10.25
C GLU A 27 5.15 -5.24 8.93
N LEU A 28 5.38 -3.98 8.54
CA LEU A 28 4.95 -3.49 7.23
C LEU A 28 5.70 -4.21 6.10
N GLY A 29 6.99 -4.48 6.28
CA GLY A 29 7.81 -5.26 5.36
C GLY A 29 7.23 -6.65 5.09
N ARG A 30 6.87 -7.38 6.16
CA ARG A 30 6.24 -8.72 6.04
C ARG A 30 4.89 -8.64 5.32
N LEU A 31 4.05 -7.65 5.64
CA LEU A 31 2.77 -7.46 4.95
C LEU A 31 2.97 -7.15 3.46
N LYS A 32 3.94 -6.31 3.12
CA LYS A 32 4.31 -6.02 1.73
C LYS A 32 4.68 -7.29 0.99
N GLU A 33 5.56 -8.11 1.56
CA GLU A 33 6.01 -9.36 0.94
C GLU A 33 4.85 -10.34 0.71
N GLN A 34 3.97 -10.50 1.70
CA GLN A 34 2.80 -11.38 1.61
C GLN A 34 1.84 -10.95 0.50
N LEU A 35 1.44 -9.68 0.49
CA LEU A 35 0.49 -9.17 -0.51
C LEU A 35 1.12 -9.13 -1.91
N LEU A 36 2.39 -8.76 -2.01
CA LEU A 36 3.10 -8.76 -3.29
C LEU A 36 3.24 -10.17 -3.85
N ALA A 37 3.45 -11.19 -3.03
CA ALA A 37 3.52 -12.58 -3.49
C ALA A 37 2.23 -13.02 -4.18
N VAL A 38 1.06 -12.68 -3.60
CA VAL A 38 -0.26 -12.96 -4.20
C VAL A 38 -0.39 -12.25 -5.55
N LEU A 39 -0.09 -10.95 -5.61
CA LEU A 39 -0.17 -10.17 -6.84
C LEU A 39 0.77 -10.67 -7.94
N LEU A 40 1.98 -11.11 -7.56
CA LEU A 40 2.96 -11.65 -8.51
C LEU A 40 2.57 -13.03 -9.05
N ALA A 41 1.80 -13.81 -8.29
CA ALA A 41 1.26 -15.09 -8.75
C ALA A 41 0.16 -14.90 -9.81
N GLU A 42 -0.61 -13.82 -9.72
CA GLU A 42 -1.68 -13.47 -10.68
C GLU A 42 -1.20 -12.66 -11.89
N ALA A 43 0.05 -12.20 -11.88
CA ALA A 43 0.57 -11.33 -12.92
C ALA A 43 0.88 -12.11 -14.23
N PRO A 44 0.36 -11.67 -15.39
CA PRO A 44 0.42 -12.43 -16.65
C PRO A 44 1.80 -12.46 -17.31
N ASP A 45 2.67 -11.49 -17.03
CA ASP A 45 3.98 -11.37 -17.66
C ASP A 45 5.02 -10.67 -16.76
N ALA A 46 6.28 -10.74 -17.18
CA ALA A 46 7.41 -10.18 -16.44
C ALA A 46 7.37 -8.63 -16.33
N GLN A 47 6.78 -7.95 -17.32
CA GLN A 47 6.67 -6.49 -17.30
C GLN A 47 5.64 -6.05 -16.25
N VAL A 48 4.49 -6.72 -16.17
CA VAL A 48 3.48 -6.48 -15.14
C VAL A 48 4.04 -6.80 -13.75
N ARG A 49 4.75 -7.93 -13.59
CA ARG A 49 5.43 -8.29 -12.34
C ARG A 49 6.41 -7.21 -11.87
N THR A 50 7.19 -6.65 -12.79
CA THR A 50 8.11 -5.55 -12.49
C THR A 50 7.32 -4.33 -12.01
N ARG A 51 6.27 -3.93 -12.73
CA ARG A 51 5.43 -2.79 -12.32
C ARG A 51 4.75 -2.99 -10.97
N TYR A 52 4.32 -4.20 -10.62
CA TYR A 52 3.74 -4.50 -9.31
C TYR A 52 4.76 -4.36 -8.17
N ARG A 53 6.02 -4.75 -8.39
CA ARG A 53 7.09 -4.50 -7.40
C ARG A 53 7.28 -3.01 -7.15
N TRP A 54 7.33 -2.21 -8.21
CA TRP A 54 7.45 -0.75 -8.11
C TRP A 54 6.23 -0.13 -7.42
N ALA A 55 5.01 -0.57 -7.78
CA ALA A 55 3.78 -0.15 -7.13
C ALA A 55 3.78 -0.47 -5.61
N ALA A 56 4.35 -1.61 -5.20
CA ALA A 56 4.46 -1.97 -3.80
C ALA A 56 5.45 -1.08 -3.03
N GLU A 57 6.58 -0.70 -3.63
CA GLU A 57 7.50 0.26 -3.01
C GLU A 57 6.87 1.66 -2.90
N GLU A 58 6.18 2.13 -3.95
CA GLU A 58 5.44 3.40 -3.91
C GLU A 58 4.35 3.40 -2.82
N ALA A 59 3.57 2.32 -2.74
CA ALA A 59 2.53 2.17 -1.72
C ALA A 59 3.11 2.15 -0.31
N ALA A 60 4.26 1.49 -0.10
CA ALA A 60 4.95 1.47 1.19
C ALA A 60 5.46 2.86 1.58
N ALA A 61 6.06 3.60 0.65
CA ALA A 61 6.52 4.96 0.86
C ALA A 61 5.35 5.90 1.25
N LEU A 62 4.19 5.76 0.60
CA LEU A 62 2.99 6.51 0.95
C LEU A 62 2.41 6.08 2.29
N ALA A 63 2.36 4.79 2.59
CA ALA A 63 1.85 4.26 3.85
C ALA A 63 2.63 4.82 5.05
N PHE A 64 3.96 4.92 4.96
CA PHE A 64 4.80 5.50 6.02
C PHE A 64 4.55 6.99 6.29
N SER A 65 3.89 7.70 5.37
CA SER A 65 3.45 9.09 5.62
C SER A 65 2.11 9.20 6.36
N THR A 66 1.45 8.06 6.60
CA THR A 66 0.18 8.00 7.33
C THR A 66 0.40 7.62 8.81
N PRO A 67 -0.52 7.97 9.72
CA PRO A 67 -0.41 7.57 11.13
C PRO A 67 -0.51 6.06 11.36
N TRP A 68 -1.06 5.29 10.41
CA TRP A 68 -1.24 3.83 10.53
C TRP A 68 -0.85 3.09 9.24
N PRO A 69 0.46 3.01 8.92
CA PRO A 69 0.94 2.51 7.62
C PRO A 69 0.35 1.15 7.23
N ARG A 70 0.26 0.20 8.16
CA ARG A 70 -0.28 -1.13 7.88
C ARG A 70 -1.77 -1.14 7.52
N LEU A 71 -2.57 -0.19 8.03
CA LEU A 71 -3.99 -0.09 7.70
C LEU A 71 -4.20 0.49 6.29
N PHE A 72 -3.38 1.47 5.93
CA PHE A 72 -3.49 2.13 4.62
C PHE A 72 -2.81 1.35 3.50
N PHE A 73 -1.75 0.60 3.81
CA PHE A 73 -0.93 -0.08 2.82
C PHE A 73 -1.71 -1.01 1.87
N PRO A 74 -2.62 -1.90 2.32
CA PRO A 74 -3.36 -2.77 1.41
C PRO A 74 -4.17 -2.01 0.36
N THR A 75 -4.83 -0.92 0.78
CA THR A 75 -5.61 -0.06 -0.11
C THR A 75 -4.70 0.68 -1.09
N LEU A 76 -3.62 1.29 -0.60
CA LEU A 76 -2.63 1.97 -1.44
C LEU A 76 -2.00 1.02 -2.47
N LEU A 77 -1.69 -0.21 -2.07
CA LEU A 77 -1.15 -1.24 -2.95
C LEU A 77 -2.15 -1.61 -4.05
N ALA A 78 -3.42 -1.81 -3.70
CA ALA A 78 -4.48 -2.12 -4.67
C ALA A 78 -4.64 -0.98 -5.69
N GLU A 79 -4.65 0.27 -5.25
CA GLU A 79 -4.74 1.45 -6.12
C GLU A 79 -3.54 1.55 -7.06
N LYS A 80 -2.32 1.43 -6.53
CA LYS A 80 -1.09 1.53 -7.31
C LYS A 80 -0.92 0.40 -8.32
N THR A 81 -1.32 -0.82 -7.96
CA THR A 81 -1.26 -1.97 -8.86
C THR A 81 -2.31 -1.88 -9.98
N LEU A 82 -3.52 -1.39 -9.67
CA LEU A 82 -4.54 -1.09 -10.68
C LEU A 82 -4.08 -0.02 -11.68
N GLU A 83 -3.46 1.05 -11.17
CA GLU A 83 -2.88 2.10 -12.01
C GLU A 83 -1.76 1.55 -12.91
N ALA A 84 -0.84 0.78 -12.33
CA ALA A 84 0.24 0.13 -13.05
C ALA A 84 -0.27 -0.78 -14.18
N ARG A 85 -1.32 -1.57 -13.92
CA ARG A 85 -1.97 -2.43 -14.92
C ARG A 85 -2.62 -1.60 -16.02
N THR A 86 -3.34 -0.55 -15.66
CA THR A 86 -4.00 0.34 -16.65
C THR A 86 -2.97 1.01 -17.56
N ARG A 87 -1.87 1.51 -16.99
CA ARG A 87 -0.75 2.10 -17.75
C ARG A 87 -0.09 1.06 -18.66
N ALA A 88 0.09 -0.18 -18.19
CA ALA A 88 0.61 -1.28 -18.99
C ALA A 88 -0.23 -1.54 -20.23
N THR A 89 -1.54 -1.73 -20.05
CA THR A 89 -2.47 -1.98 -21.16
C THR A 89 -2.48 -0.85 -22.17
N ARG A 90 -2.47 0.41 -21.70
CA ARG A 90 -2.39 1.58 -22.60
C ARG A 90 -1.09 1.58 -23.40
N GLN A 91 0.05 1.29 -22.77
CA GLN A 91 1.33 1.26 -23.45
C GLN A 91 1.37 0.17 -24.54
N SER A 92 0.86 -1.02 -24.25
CA SER A 92 0.76 -2.10 -25.24
C SER A 92 -0.15 -1.71 -26.41
N ALA A 93 -1.29 -1.06 -26.14
CA ALA A 93 -2.17 -0.56 -27.18
C ALA A 93 -1.51 0.52 -28.06
N LEU A 94 -0.71 1.41 -27.45
CA LEU A 94 0.07 2.40 -28.21
C LEU A 94 1.15 1.75 -29.07
N GLN A 95 1.88 0.77 -28.53
CA GLN A 95 2.90 0.02 -29.28
C GLN A 95 2.30 -0.72 -30.48
N ALA A 96 1.15 -1.38 -30.31
CA ALA A 96 0.43 -2.02 -31.40
C ALA A 96 0.02 -1.04 -32.50
N ARG A 97 -0.31 0.21 -32.13
CA ARG A 97 -0.68 1.28 -33.07
C ARG A 97 0.54 1.94 -33.73
N SER A 98 1.67 2.04 -33.04
CA SER A 98 2.89 2.69 -33.54
C SER A 98 3.78 1.75 -34.37
N GLY A 99 3.64 0.43 -34.22
CA GLY A 99 4.37 -0.58 -34.99
C GLY A 99 4.18 -0.52 -36.51
N GLY A 100 3.25 0.29 -37.01
CA GLY A 100 3.07 0.56 -38.45
C GLY A 100 3.66 1.88 -38.97
N ARG A 101 4.35 2.69 -38.16
CA ARG A 101 4.73 4.07 -38.54
C ARG A 101 6.15 4.53 -38.16
N TRP A 102 7.10 3.63 -37.92
CA TRP A 102 8.48 4.04 -37.60
C TRP A 102 9.57 3.14 -38.21
N THR A 103 9.29 2.53 -39.36
CA THR A 103 10.34 2.00 -40.25
C THR A 103 10.41 2.88 -41.49
N ARG A 104 11.34 3.84 -41.49
CA ARG A 104 11.93 4.44 -42.68
C ARG A 104 13.41 4.62 -42.41
#